data_AF-A0ABD5D950-F1
#
_entry.id   AF-A0ABD5D950-F1
#
_cell.length_a   1.000
_cell.length_b   1.000
_cell.length_c   1.000
_cell.angle_alpha   90.00
_cell.angle_beta   90.00
_cell.angle_gamma   90.00
#
_symmetry.space_group_name_H-M   'P 1'
#
loop_
_entity.id
_entity.type
_entity.pdbx_description
1 polymer ?
#
loop_
_entity_poly.entity_id
_entity_poly.type
_entity_poly.pdbx_seq_one_letter_code
_entity_poly.pdbx_strand_id
1 'polypeptide(L)'
;MLFQTKFLNVVDYFGIRLYLPPFINWVATDKDGTITGYATKPIVNEQTGCFSIVADSLEFYTTSGYIPLIRLDILQGDWRESCLSIKQLLWKKNHDLFKERSEV
;
A
#
# COMPACT_ATOMS: atom_id res chain seq x y z
N MET A 1 28.63 3.47 -3.67
CA MET A 1 27.83 2.87 -2.58
C MET A 1 26.53 2.38 -3.19
N LEU A 2 26.41 1.08 -3.49
CA LEU A 2 25.21 0.49 -4.07
C LEU A 2 24.29 0.08 -2.93
N PHE A 3 23.22 0.85 -2.68
CA PHE A 3 22.15 0.37 -1.80
C PHE A 3 21.52 -0.84 -2.47
N GLN A 4 21.79 -2.01 -1.91
CA GLN A 4 21.25 -3.29 -2.36
C GLN A 4 19.72 -3.22 -2.31
N THR A 5 19.07 -3.12 -3.47
CA THR A 5 17.63 -3.04 -3.70
C THR A 5 16.84 -4.30 -3.27
N LYS A 6 17.47 -5.22 -2.53
CA LYS A 6 16.89 -6.49 -2.07
C LYS A 6 15.85 -6.36 -0.94
N PHE A 7 15.69 -5.18 -0.36
CA PHE A 7 14.81 -4.98 0.79
C PHE A 7 13.50 -4.26 0.49
N LEU A 8 13.23 -3.88 -0.77
CA LEU A 8 12.01 -3.15 -1.13
C LEU A 8 10.99 -4.06 -1.82
N ASN A 9 9.76 -4.05 -1.32
CA ASN A 9 8.60 -4.57 -2.03
C ASN A 9 8.24 -3.60 -3.15
N VAL A 10 8.30 -4.06 -4.40
CA VAL A 10 7.91 -3.25 -5.57
C VAL A 10 6.56 -3.75 -6.08
N VAL A 11 5.53 -2.94 -5.84
CA VAL A 11 4.13 -3.24 -6.23
C VAL A 11 3.61 -2.22 -7.23
N ASP A 12 2.67 -2.67 -8.06
CA ASP A 12 1.83 -1.78 -8.85
C ASP A 12 0.55 -1.51 -8.06
N TYR A 13 0.21 -0.24 -7.90
CA TYR A 13 -0.95 0.22 -7.16
C TYR A 13 -1.66 1.29 -7.99
N PHE A 14 -2.78 0.89 -8.60
CA PHE A 14 -3.55 1.74 -9.53
C PHE A 14 -2.71 2.37 -10.65
N GLY A 15 -1.80 1.60 -11.26
CA GLY A 15 -0.91 2.06 -12.33
C GLY A 15 0.33 2.81 -11.83
N ILE A 16 0.52 2.88 -10.52
CA ILE A 16 1.64 3.57 -9.87
C ILE A 16 2.57 2.55 -9.25
N ARG A 17 3.83 2.61 -9.64
CA ARG A 17 4.87 1.74 -9.10
C ARG A 17 5.34 2.29 -7.75
N LEU A 18 5.04 1.56 -6.68
CA LEU A 18 5.45 1.91 -5.32
C LEU A 18 6.66 1.07 -4.89
N TYR A 19 7.58 1.71 -4.16
CA TYR A 19 8.77 1.09 -3.57
C TYR A 19 8.63 1.13 -2.06
N LEU A 20 8.29 0.00 -1.47
CA LEU A 20 7.87 -0.08 -0.08
C LEU A 20 8.90 -0.81 0.77
N PRO A 21 9.22 -0.31 1.97
CA PRO A 21 9.95 -1.10 2.95
C PRO A 21 9.26 -2.43 3.24
N PRO A 22 10.00 -3.47 3.65
CA PRO A 22 9.46 -4.82 3.77
C PRO A 22 8.51 -4.99 4.96
N PHE A 23 8.54 -4.06 5.91
CA PHE A 23 7.62 -4.01 7.05
C PHE A 23 6.24 -3.44 6.68
N ILE A 24 6.08 -2.83 5.51
CA ILE A 24 4.79 -2.34 5.03
C ILE A 24 4.00 -3.51 4.43
N ASN A 25 2.82 -3.75 4.98
CA ASN A 25 1.94 -4.86 4.60
C ASN A 25 0.66 -4.41 3.90
N TRP A 26 0.31 -3.14 4.01
CA TRP A 26 -0.90 -2.56 3.46
C TRP A 26 -0.61 -1.21 2.82
N VAL A 27 -1.41 -0.83 1.84
CA VAL A 27 -1.41 0.50 1.23
C VAL A 27 -2.85 0.94 1.05
N ALA A 28 -3.13 2.20 1.33
CA ALA A 28 -4.46 2.79 1.13
C ALA A 28 -4.32 4.24 0.67
N THR A 29 -5.34 4.72 -0.04
CA THR A 29 -5.45 6.10 -0.49
C THR A 29 -6.60 6.75 0.27
N ASP A 30 -6.29 7.84 0.97
CA ASP A 30 -7.30 8.67 1.63
C ASP A 30 -8.14 9.41 0.59
N LYS A 31 -9.32 9.90 1.00
CA LYS A 31 -10.24 10.66 0.14
C LYS A 31 -9.59 11.89 -0.53
N ASP A 32 -8.55 12.44 0.09
CA ASP A 32 -7.80 13.61 -0.39
C ASP A 32 -6.68 13.27 -1.39
N GLY A 33 -6.48 11.98 -1.70
CA GLY A 33 -5.44 11.53 -2.62
C GLY A 33 -4.13 11.11 -1.99
N THR A 34 -4.01 11.18 -0.67
CA THR A 34 -2.79 10.76 0.03
C THR A 34 -2.70 9.24 0.04
N ILE A 35 -1.67 8.68 -0.60
CA ILE A 35 -1.33 7.27 -0.51
C ILE A 35 -0.43 7.07 0.71
N THR A 36 -0.83 6.15 1.58
CA THR A 36 -0.07 5.81 2.79
C THR A 36 0.19 4.30 2.84
N GLY A 37 1.44 3.93 3.15
CA GLY A 37 1.82 2.56 3.46
C GLY A 37 1.68 2.30 4.96
N TYR A 38 1.09 1.16 5.33
CA TYR A 38 0.86 0.76 6.72
C TYR A 38 1.50 -0.60 7.03
N ALA A 39 2.12 -0.71 8.20
CA ALA A 39 2.63 -1.98 8.70
C ALA A 39 1.50 -2.96 9.10
N THR A 40 0.37 -2.43 9.56
CA THR A 40 -0.82 -3.17 9.98
C THR A 40 -2.04 -2.77 9.16
N LYS A 41 -3.12 -3.55 9.20
CA LYS A 41 -4.33 -3.23 8.42
C LYS A 41 -4.96 -1.95 8.99
N PRO A 42 -5.09 -0.86 8.22
CA PRO A 42 -5.71 0.36 8.71
C PRO A 42 -7.25 0.22 8.75
N ILE A 43 -7.88 1.06 9.55
CA ILE A 43 -9.32 1.23 9.67
C ILE A 43 -9.71 2.54 8.98
N VAL A 44 -10.85 2.54 8.29
CA VAL A 44 -11.40 3.73 7.65
C VAL A 44 -12.22 4.55 8.64
N ASN A 45 -11.98 5.85 8.68
CA ASN A 45 -12.90 6.82 9.26
C ASN A 45 -13.81 7.36 8.16
N GLU A 46 -15.06 6.89 8.10
CA GLU A 46 -16.04 7.28 7.08
C GLU A 46 -16.43 8.78 7.13
N GLN A 47 -16.26 9.43 8.29
CA GLN A 47 -16.58 10.86 8.43
C GLN A 47 -15.52 11.74 7.77
N THR A 48 -14.24 11.39 7.96
CA THR A 48 -13.12 12.17 7.42
C THR A 48 -12.64 11.66 6.06
N GLY A 49 -12.93 10.39 5.74
CA GLY A 49 -12.41 9.73 4.55
C GLY A 49 -10.94 9.35 4.65
N CYS A 50 -10.44 9.11 5.86
CA CYS A 50 -9.03 8.81 6.11
C CYS A 50 -8.85 7.40 6.66
N PHE A 51 -7.81 6.72 6.20
CA PHE A 51 -7.31 5.50 6.79
C PHE A 51 -6.39 5.83 7.96
N SER A 52 -6.53 5.07 9.04
CA SER A 52 -5.69 5.25 10.23
C SER A 52 -5.45 3.93 10.94
N ILE A 53 -4.36 3.88 11.69
CA ILE A 53 -4.11 2.79 12.63
C ILE A 53 -4.71 3.17 13.98
N VAL A 54 -5.52 2.29 14.55
CA VAL A 54 -5.93 2.41 15.94
C VAL A 54 -4.86 1.70 16.76
N ALA A 55 -4.11 2.46 17.55
CA ALA A 55 -3.13 1.90 18.45
C ALA A 55 -3.81 1.61 19.80
N ASP A 56 -4.05 0.33 20.05
CA ASP A 56 -4.68 -0.13 21.29
C ASP A 56 -3.69 -0.17 22.47
N SER A 57 -2.40 0.06 22.22
CA SER A 57 -1.35 0.14 23.25
C SER A 57 -0.12 0.93 22.79
N LEU A 58 0.70 1.38 23.76
CA LEU A 58 1.97 2.08 23.50
C LEU A 58 2.99 1.19 22.76
N GLU A 59 2.95 -0.13 22.98
CA GLU A 59 3.77 -1.12 22.25
C GLU A 59 3.40 -1.18 20.76
N PHE A 60 2.11 -0.98 20.44
CA PHE A 60 1.64 -0.89 19.07
C PHE A 60 2.27 0.30 18.35
N TYR A 61 2.33 1.49 18.97
CA TYR A 61 2.98 2.68 18.38
C TYR A 61 4.45 2.45 17.99
N THR A 62 5.19 1.65 18.75
CA THR A 62 6.59 1.35 18.45
C THR A 62 6.79 0.36 17.30
N THR A 63 5.74 -0.38 16.93
CA THR A 63 5.75 -1.42 15.88
C THR A 63 4.86 -1.08 14.67
N SER A 64 3.94 -0.14 14.82
CA SER A 64 3.02 0.35 13.79
C SER A 64 3.59 1.62 13.15
N GLY A 65 4.39 1.46 12.11
CA GLY A 65 4.79 2.57 11.25
C GLY A 65 3.75 2.81 10.15
N TYR A 66 3.51 4.08 9.81
CA TYR A 66 2.95 4.45 8.53
C TYR A 66 3.85 5.46 7.84
N ILE A 67 3.88 5.44 6.51
CA ILE A 67 4.69 6.35 5.70
C ILE A 67 3.80 6.93 4.60
N PRO A 68 3.63 8.26 4.52
CA PRO A 68 3.01 8.88 3.36
C PRO A 68 3.95 8.69 2.15
N LEU A 69 3.42 8.13 1.07
CA LEU A 69 4.22 7.74 -0.10
C LEU A 69 4.17 8.83 -1.16
N ILE A 70 2.95 9.14 -1.64
CA ILE A 70 2.69 10.05 -2.75
C ILE A 70 1.30 10.66 -2.53
N ARG A 71 1.11 11.95 -2.87
CA ARG A 71 -0.22 12.55 -3.02
C ARG A 71 -0.58 12.58 -4.50
N LEU A 72 -1.71 11.99 -4.87
CA LEU A 72 -2.26 12.09 -6.22
C LEU A 72 -3.58 12.83 -6.20
N ASP A 73 -3.78 13.74 -7.14
CA ASP A 73 -5.11 14.22 -7.46
C ASP A 73 -5.89 13.03 -8.03
N ILE A 74 -6.65 12.32 -7.18
CA ILE A 74 -7.33 11.08 -7.57
C ILE A 74 -8.30 11.39 -8.71
N LEU A 75 -7.96 10.92 -9.90
CA LEU A 75 -8.89 10.80 -11.00
C LEU A 75 -9.88 9.66 -10.67
N GLN A 76 -11.08 10.04 -10.21
CA GLN A 76 -12.34 9.27 -10.30
C GLN A 76 -12.40 7.85 -9.67
N GLY A 77 -11.51 7.47 -8.74
CA GLY A 77 -11.57 6.17 -8.05
C GLY A 77 -12.32 6.21 -6.71
N ASP A 78 -13.03 5.13 -6.35
CA ASP A 78 -13.59 4.99 -4.99
C ASP A 78 -12.45 4.67 -3.99
N TRP A 79 -12.07 5.68 -3.22
CA TRP A 79 -11.02 5.59 -2.20
C TRP A 79 -11.31 4.52 -1.14
N ARG A 80 -12.57 4.09 -0.96
CA ARG A 80 -12.93 3.00 -0.03
C ARG A 80 -12.34 1.65 -0.44
N GLU A 81 -12.22 1.40 -1.74
CA GLU A 81 -11.66 0.16 -2.28
C GLU A 81 -10.14 0.20 -2.39
N SER A 82 -9.52 1.32 -2.01
CA SER A 82 -8.09 1.54 -2.17
C SER A 82 -7.24 0.75 -1.16
N CYS A 83 -7.80 0.29 -0.04
CA CYS A 83 -7.04 -0.43 0.98
C CYS A 83 -6.70 -1.86 0.54
N LEU A 84 -5.46 -2.07 0.11
CA LEU A 84 -4.98 -3.34 -0.44
C LEU A 84 -3.78 -3.87 0.35
N SER A 85 -3.72 -5.19 0.52
CA SER A 85 -2.52 -5.82 1.09
C SER A 85 -1.42 -5.98 0.03
N ILE A 86 -0.17 -5.80 0.44
CA ILE A 86 1.00 -5.97 -0.43
C ILE A 86 1.07 -7.41 -0.97
N LYS A 87 0.66 -8.41 -0.19
CA LYS A 87 0.57 -9.80 -0.64
C LYS A 87 -0.38 -9.98 -1.82
N GLN A 88 -1.55 -9.35 -1.80
CA GLN A 88 -2.51 -9.39 -2.90
C GLN A 88 -1.94 -8.73 -4.16
N LEU A 89 -1.27 -7.59 -4.02
CA LEU A 89 -0.66 -6.86 -5.15
C LEU A 89 0.47 -7.67 -5.78
N LEU A 90 1.33 -8.29 -4.97
CA LEU A 90 2.40 -9.15 -5.45
C LEU A 90 1.86 -10.42 -6.14
N TRP A 91 0.79 -11.01 -5.61
CA TRP A 91 0.16 -12.18 -6.22
C TRP A 91 -0.43 -11.85 -7.60
N LYS A 92 -1.16 -10.73 -7.73
CA LYS A 92 -1.70 -10.27 -9.03
C LYS A 92 -0.59 -10.11 -10.07
N LYS A 93 0.49 -9.40 -9.71
CA LYS A 93 1.66 -9.22 -10.58
C LYS A 93 2.23 -10.54 -11.08
N ASN A 94 2.40 -11.52 -10.20
CA ASN A 94 2.94 -12.83 -10.59
C ASN A 94 1.98 -13.57 -11.52
N HIS A 95 0.67 -13.54 -11.25
CA HIS A 95 -0.32 -14.20 -12.07
C HIS A 95 -0.45 -13.60 -13.48
N ASP A 96 -0.37 -12.27 -13.59
CA ASP A 96 -0.37 -11.58 -14.89
C ASP A 96 0.88 -11.92 -15.70
N LEU A 97 2.05 -12.02 -15.05
CA LEU A 97 3.30 -12.49 -15.69
C LEU A 97 3.22 -13.96 -16.14
N PHE A 98 2.48 -14.81 -15.42
CA PHE A 98 2.26 -16.21 -15.84
C PHE A 98 1.35 -16.31 -17.05
N LYS A 99 0.31 -15.48 -17.15
CA LYS A 99 -0.57 -15.41 -18.32
C LYS A 99 0.17 -14.96 -19.58
N GLU A 100 0.96 -13.89 -19.48
CA GLU A 100 1.78 -13.40 -20.61
C GLU A 100 2.78 -14.46 -21.11
N ARG A 101 3.27 -15.34 -20.23
CA ARG A 101 4.21 -16.41 -20.59
C ARG A 101 3.56 -17.65 -21.18
N SER A 102 2.27 -17.87 -20.96
CA SER A 102 1.52 -19.00 -21.52
C SER A 102 0.92 -18.73 -22.91
N GLU A 103 0.99 -17.48 -23.37
CA GLU A 103 0.48 -17.04 -24.69
C GLU A 103 1.59 -16.91 -25.75
N VAL A 104 2.77 -17.47 -25.49
CA VAL A 104 3.93 -17.52 -26.41
C VAL A 104 4.25 -18.95 -26.81
#